data_AF-A0A929US55-F1
#
_entry.id   AF-A0A929US55-F1
#
_cell.length_a   1.000
_cell.length_b   1.000
_cell.length_c   1.000
_cell.angle_alpha   90.00
_cell.angle_beta   90.00
_cell.angle_gamma   90.00
#
_symmetry.space_group_name_H-M   'P 1'
#
loop_
_entity.id
_entity.type
_entity.pdbx_description
1 polymer ?
#
loop_
_entity_poly.entity_id
_entity_poly.type
_entity_poly.pdbx_seq_one_letter_code
_entity_poly.pdbx_strand_id
1 'polypeptide(L)'
;GIHRKALQLYQDYLFVGGMPQAVLSYLNHGRNASEPDEVIYESLRLSYLADMTKYVSSPAEGVKISEVYRSVPRQLARENPKFKYADVRPYANKRDFRAPLDWLSASGMVYLVHRVDAPLMPLGGYENKDHFKVYLSDTGLLSNLCGLRYADLLPDCHNIYKGAVTENYVVQQLASAGKGLFYFKPSDSMEVDLLLEKDGKVVPVEIKSGRHKRSTSLRNYREKYSPEEAIRLSERNFGNQDGLFLVPLYATWLLGREK
;
A
#
# COMPACT_ATOMS: atom_id res chain seq x y z
N GLY A 1 -20.74 17.50 7.16
CA GLY A 1 -21.03 17.05 5.78
C GLY A 1 -20.45 15.67 5.54
N ILE A 2 -21.04 14.91 4.62
CA ILE A 2 -20.71 13.49 4.35
C ILE A 2 -19.20 13.28 4.09
N HIS A 3 -18.60 14.11 3.25
CA HIS A 3 -17.16 14.05 2.92
C HIS A 3 -16.25 14.05 4.16
N ARG A 4 -16.52 14.94 5.13
CA ARG A 4 -15.74 15.03 6.37
C ARG A 4 -15.87 13.76 7.21
N LYS A 5 -17.09 13.21 7.31
CA LYS A 5 -17.33 11.98 8.08
C LYS A 5 -16.65 10.77 7.42
N ALA A 6 -16.69 10.67 6.10
CA ALA A 6 -16.02 9.62 5.35
C ALA A 6 -14.49 9.70 5.48
N LEU A 7 -13.91 10.91 5.47
CA LEU A 7 -12.47 11.09 5.76
C LEU A 7 -12.10 10.67 7.19
N GLN A 8 -12.94 10.95 8.18
CA GLN A 8 -12.71 10.48 9.55
C GLN A 8 -12.69 8.95 9.62
N LEU A 9 -13.68 8.28 9.00
CA LEU A 9 -13.72 6.81 8.95
C LEU A 9 -12.52 6.21 8.21
N TYR A 10 -12.05 6.88 7.14
CA TYR A 10 -10.82 6.53 6.46
C TYR A 10 -9.60 6.62 7.40
N GLN A 11 -9.48 7.70 8.18
CA GLN A 11 -8.39 7.87 9.15
C GLN A 11 -8.43 6.81 10.26
N ASP A 12 -9.62 6.55 10.81
CA ASP A 12 -9.83 5.47 11.78
C ASP A 12 -9.35 4.15 11.17
N TYR A 13 -9.71 3.84 9.93
CA TYR A 13 -9.32 2.61 9.26
C TYR A 13 -7.82 2.49 8.97
N LEU A 14 -7.13 3.60 8.62
CA LEU A 14 -5.67 3.56 8.45
C LEU A 14 -4.95 3.07 9.71
N PHE A 15 -5.49 3.43 10.88
CA PHE A 15 -4.92 3.06 12.16
C PHE A 15 -5.43 1.72 12.69
N VAL A 16 -6.74 1.47 12.55
CA VAL A 16 -7.39 0.24 13.06
C VAL A 16 -7.09 -0.97 12.18
N GLY A 17 -7.05 -0.78 10.87
CA GLY A 17 -6.96 -1.87 9.90
C GLY A 17 -8.25 -2.68 9.74
N GLY A 18 -8.13 -3.83 9.09
CA GLY A 18 -9.20 -4.80 8.82
C GLY A 18 -9.11 -6.08 9.66
N MET A 19 -8.13 -6.20 10.55
CA MET A 19 -7.99 -7.37 11.43
C MET A 19 -9.24 -7.56 12.31
N PRO A 20 -9.90 -8.74 12.29
CA PRO A 20 -11.19 -8.92 12.98
C PRO A 20 -11.16 -8.56 14.48
N GLN A 21 -10.08 -8.92 15.19
CA GLN A 21 -9.94 -8.59 16.61
C GLN A 21 -9.76 -7.08 16.85
N ALA A 22 -8.99 -6.40 16.00
CA ALA A 22 -8.79 -4.95 16.08
C ALA A 22 -10.10 -4.19 15.80
N VAL A 23 -10.84 -4.62 14.77
CA VAL A 23 -12.16 -4.06 14.43
C VAL A 23 -13.15 -4.28 15.56
N LEU A 24 -13.21 -5.49 16.13
CA LEU A 24 -14.12 -5.80 17.25
C LEU A 24 -13.80 -4.93 18.48
N SER A 25 -12.52 -4.75 18.80
CA SER A 25 -12.12 -3.87 19.89
C SER A 25 -12.51 -2.42 19.63
N TYR A 26 -12.24 -1.89 18.44
CA TYR A 26 -12.67 -0.54 18.06
C TYR A 26 -14.19 -0.36 18.20
N LEU A 27 -14.99 -1.35 17.79
CA LEU A 27 -16.45 -1.30 17.93
C LEU A 27 -16.91 -1.33 19.39
N ASN A 28 -16.27 -2.14 20.24
CA ASN A 28 -16.63 -2.30 21.66
C ASN A 28 -16.18 -1.11 22.53
N HIS A 29 -15.11 -0.41 22.14
CA HIS A 29 -14.58 0.75 22.86
C HIS A 29 -15.06 2.08 22.27
N GLY A 30 -16.34 2.15 21.89
CA GLY A 30 -16.99 3.40 21.50
C GLY A 30 -16.54 3.99 20.15
N ARG A 31 -15.84 3.21 19.31
CA ARG A 31 -15.33 3.65 18.00
C ARG A 31 -14.32 4.80 18.09
N ASN A 32 -13.46 4.77 19.12
CA ASN A 32 -12.40 5.75 19.30
C ASN A 32 -11.04 5.22 18.82
N ALA A 33 -10.65 5.54 17.58
CA ALA A 33 -9.38 5.08 17.03
C ALA A 33 -8.15 5.74 17.69
N SER A 34 -8.32 6.85 18.41
CA SER A 34 -7.20 7.50 19.12
C SER A 34 -6.80 6.80 20.41
N GLU A 35 -7.61 5.86 20.89
CA GLU A 35 -7.37 5.08 22.11
C GLU A 35 -7.40 3.58 21.75
N PRO A 36 -6.40 3.07 21.01
CA PRO A 36 -6.34 1.66 20.65
C PRO A 36 -6.10 0.80 21.90
N ASP A 37 -6.65 -0.41 21.89
CA ASP A 37 -6.23 -1.46 22.81
C ASP A 37 -4.88 -2.03 22.34
N GLU A 38 -3.78 -1.52 22.91
CA GLU A 38 -2.42 -1.91 22.54
C GLU A 38 -2.14 -3.41 22.74
N VAL A 39 -2.83 -4.06 23.70
CA VAL A 39 -2.67 -5.50 23.97
C VAL A 39 -3.12 -6.32 22.78
N ILE A 40 -4.17 -5.89 22.09
CA ILE A 40 -4.68 -6.57 20.90
C ILE A 40 -3.69 -6.48 19.74
N TYR A 41 -3.08 -5.32 19.51
CA TYR A 41 -2.10 -5.19 18.43
C TYR A 41 -0.83 -6.00 18.70
N GLU A 42 -0.35 -6.03 19.94
CA GLU A 42 0.80 -6.87 20.30
C GLU A 42 0.45 -8.37 20.16
N SER A 43 -0.74 -8.78 20.59
CA SER A 43 -1.22 -10.15 20.40
C SER A 43 -1.34 -10.55 18.93
N LEU A 44 -1.89 -9.67 18.09
CA LEU A 44 -1.99 -9.88 16.64
C LEU A 44 -0.61 -10.00 16.00
N ARG A 45 0.33 -9.13 16.39
CA ARG A 45 1.71 -9.17 15.91
C ARG A 45 2.40 -10.48 16.27
N LEU A 46 2.29 -10.92 17.53
CA LEU A 46 2.87 -12.18 17.99
C LEU A 46 2.25 -13.37 17.28
N SER A 47 0.94 -13.37 17.05
CA SER A 47 0.23 -14.41 16.32
C SER A 47 0.72 -14.51 14.86
N TYR A 48 0.86 -13.37 14.18
CA TYR A 48 1.39 -13.32 12.81
C TYR A 48 2.82 -13.86 12.73
N LEU A 49 3.68 -13.47 13.67
CA LEU A 49 5.05 -13.97 13.72
C LEU A 49 5.11 -15.47 14.05
N ALA A 50 4.21 -15.96 14.90
CA ALA A 50 4.12 -17.39 15.20
C ALA A 50 3.70 -18.19 13.96
N ASP A 51 2.71 -17.70 13.19
CA ASP A 51 2.27 -18.34 11.95
C ASP A 51 3.38 -18.44 10.91
N MET A 52 4.25 -17.42 10.79
CA MET A 52 5.44 -17.43 9.94
C MET A 52 6.48 -18.50 10.32
N THR A 53 6.37 -19.09 11.52
CA THR A 53 7.28 -20.16 12.00
C THR A 53 6.62 -21.53 12.06
N LYS A 54 5.29 -21.61 11.98
CA LYS A 54 4.52 -22.85 12.11
C LYS A 54 4.38 -23.60 10.79
N TYR A 55 4.21 -22.88 9.67
CA TYR A 55 3.96 -23.45 8.34
C TYR A 55 5.17 -23.31 7.42
N VAL A 56 6.36 -23.66 7.93
CA VAL A 56 7.64 -23.57 7.21
C VAL A 56 8.40 -24.88 7.29
N SER A 57 9.26 -25.13 6.30
CA SER A 57 10.00 -26.39 6.19
C SER A 57 11.16 -26.47 7.19
N SER A 58 11.60 -25.33 7.73
CA SER A 58 12.65 -25.27 8.74
C SER A 58 12.54 -24.01 9.62
N PRO A 59 13.06 -24.04 10.87
CA PRO A 59 13.14 -22.83 11.70
C PRO A 59 13.92 -21.68 11.05
N ALA A 60 14.97 -22.00 10.28
CA ALA A 60 15.77 -21.00 9.56
C ALA A 60 14.97 -20.27 8.47
N GLU A 61 14.03 -20.96 7.82
CA GLU A 61 13.12 -20.35 6.85
C GLU A 61 12.14 -19.38 7.55
N GLY A 62 11.57 -19.79 8.69
CA GLY A 62 10.67 -18.93 9.48
C GLY A 62 11.35 -17.66 9.99
N VAL A 63 12.63 -17.74 10.37
CA VAL A 63 13.45 -16.56 10.70
C VAL A 63 13.56 -15.62 9.51
N LYS A 64 13.90 -16.12 8.33
CA LYS A 64 14.04 -15.30 7.12
C LYS A 64 12.73 -14.64 6.68
N ILE A 65 11.60 -15.38 6.77
CA ILE A 65 10.26 -14.84 6.52
C ILE A 65 9.98 -13.67 7.47
N SER A 66 10.26 -13.87 8.77
CA SER A 66 10.09 -12.83 9.79
C SER A 66 10.98 -11.62 9.55
N GLU A 67 12.23 -11.81 9.11
CA GLU A 67 13.16 -10.73 8.74
C GLU A 67 12.61 -9.89 7.58
N VAL A 68 12.11 -10.55 6.52
CA VAL A 68 11.48 -9.85 5.38
C VAL A 68 10.28 -9.04 5.85
N TYR A 69 9.34 -9.66 6.57
CA TYR A 69 8.12 -9.01 7.04
C TYR A 69 8.41 -7.77 7.90
N ARG A 70 9.31 -7.89 8.89
CA ARG A 70 9.73 -6.77 9.75
C ARG A 70 10.47 -5.67 9.00
N SER A 71 11.06 -5.97 7.84
CA SER A 71 11.76 -4.96 7.04
C SER A 71 10.83 -4.11 6.17
N VAL A 72 9.60 -4.57 5.89
CA VAL A 72 8.66 -3.90 4.98
C VAL A 72 8.38 -2.45 5.39
N PRO A 73 8.03 -2.13 6.66
CA PRO A 73 7.68 -0.77 7.05
C PRO A 73 8.76 0.27 6.73
N ARG A 74 10.01 -0.02 7.12
CA ARG A 74 11.14 0.89 6.89
C ARG A 74 11.54 1.00 5.42
N GLN A 75 11.31 -0.04 4.62
CA GLN A 75 11.59 0.01 3.18
C GLN A 75 10.52 0.82 2.45
N LEU A 76 9.26 0.69 2.84
CA LEU A 76 8.14 1.38 2.23
C LEU A 76 8.14 2.89 2.50
N ALA A 77 8.67 3.33 3.64
CA ALA A 77 8.77 4.75 3.99
C ALA A 77 9.92 5.51 3.33
N ARG A 78 10.71 4.86 2.47
CA ARG A 78 11.80 5.50 1.71
C ARG A 78 11.25 6.35 0.58
N GLU A 79 12.04 7.34 0.16
CA GLU A 79 11.75 8.11 -1.06
C GLU A 79 11.65 7.22 -2.30
N ASN A 80 12.47 6.16 -2.39
CA ASN A 80 12.36 5.12 -3.40
C ASN A 80 12.04 3.77 -2.71
N PRO A 81 10.76 3.38 -2.65
CA PRO A 81 10.32 2.19 -1.93
C PRO A 81 10.52 0.88 -2.71
N LYS A 82 11.39 0.86 -3.74
CA LYS A 82 11.83 -0.40 -4.35
C LYS A 82 12.43 -1.30 -3.27
N PHE A 83 11.94 -2.53 -3.19
CA PHE A 83 12.43 -3.52 -2.24
C PHE A 83 13.90 -3.88 -2.52
N LYS A 84 14.71 -3.93 -1.47
CA LYS A 84 16.14 -4.29 -1.54
C LYS A 84 16.44 -5.39 -0.53
N TYR A 85 16.94 -6.52 -1.02
CA TYR A 85 17.33 -7.65 -0.17
C TYR A 85 18.39 -7.28 0.87
N ALA A 86 19.36 -6.44 0.49
CA ALA A 86 20.41 -5.96 1.39
C ALA A 86 19.87 -5.09 2.54
N ASP A 87 18.67 -4.51 2.38
CA ASP A 87 18.04 -3.78 3.46
C ASP A 87 17.44 -4.74 4.48
N VAL A 88 16.92 -5.92 4.07
CA VAL A 88 16.46 -6.96 5.01
C VAL A 88 17.59 -7.36 5.95
N ARG A 89 18.74 -7.71 5.38
CA ARG A 89 19.96 -8.08 6.09
C ARG A 89 21.18 -7.66 5.26
N PRO A 90 22.22 -7.05 5.86
CA PRO A 90 23.42 -6.67 5.13
C PRO A 90 24.00 -7.82 4.31
N TYR A 91 24.47 -7.50 3.09
CA TYR A 91 25.04 -8.45 2.11
C TYR A 91 24.07 -9.52 1.57
N ALA A 92 22.81 -9.52 1.99
CA ALA A 92 21.84 -10.46 1.45
C ALA A 92 21.42 -10.11 0.03
N ASN A 93 21.07 -11.15 -0.72
CA ASN A 93 20.70 -11.05 -2.12
C ASN A 93 19.42 -11.85 -2.41
N LYS A 94 19.02 -11.89 -3.69
CA LYS A 94 17.81 -12.58 -4.15
C LYS A 94 17.78 -14.06 -3.74
N ARG A 95 18.91 -14.77 -3.74
CA ARG A 95 18.98 -16.19 -3.36
C ARG A 95 18.64 -16.42 -1.90
N ASP A 96 18.89 -15.44 -1.03
CA ASP A 96 18.63 -15.56 0.40
C ASP A 96 17.14 -15.48 0.73
N PHE A 97 16.42 -14.61 0.01
CA PHE A 97 15.11 -14.09 0.44
C PHE A 97 14.01 -14.18 -0.61
N ARG A 98 14.28 -14.69 -1.81
CA ARG A 98 13.22 -14.89 -2.82
C ARG A 98 12.14 -15.85 -2.33
N ALA A 99 12.52 -17.02 -1.83
CA ALA A 99 11.56 -18.00 -1.31
C ALA A 99 10.78 -17.47 -0.09
N PRO A 100 11.40 -16.85 0.94
CA PRO A 100 10.67 -16.17 2.02
C PRO A 100 9.66 -15.12 1.54
N LEU A 101 10.01 -14.33 0.52
CA LEU A 101 9.12 -13.32 -0.04
C LEU A 101 7.95 -13.96 -0.82
N ASP A 102 8.23 -14.98 -1.64
CA ASP A 102 7.21 -15.71 -2.38
C ASP A 102 6.24 -16.41 -1.40
N TRP A 103 6.73 -16.94 -0.27
CA TRP A 103 5.91 -17.50 0.80
C TRP A 103 4.97 -16.45 1.42
N LEU A 104 5.49 -15.27 1.77
CA LEU A 104 4.68 -14.17 2.33
C LEU A 104 3.60 -13.68 1.35
N SER A 105 3.92 -13.65 0.05
CA SER A 105 2.97 -13.28 -0.98
C SER A 105 1.90 -14.36 -1.17
N ALA A 106 2.30 -15.63 -1.19
CA ALA A 106 1.40 -16.77 -1.36
C ALA A 106 0.46 -16.97 -0.16
N SER A 107 0.90 -16.65 1.05
CA SER A 107 0.07 -16.67 2.26
C SER A 107 -0.87 -15.46 2.37
N GLY A 108 -0.80 -14.51 1.44
CA GLY A 108 -1.62 -13.30 1.45
C GLY A 108 -1.21 -12.29 2.52
N MET A 109 -0.03 -12.43 3.13
CA MET A 109 0.44 -11.50 4.16
C MET A 109 0.98 -10.19 3.57
N VAL A 110 1.49 -10.25 2.35
CA VAL A 110 2.01 -9.09 1.61
C VAL A 110 1.53 -9.08 0.17
N TYR A 111 1.54 -7.90 -0.44
CA TYR A 111 1.33 -7.69 -1.88
C TYR A 111 2.65 -7.26 -2.54
N LEU A 112 2.99 -7.91 -3.65
CA LEU A 112 4.10 -7.51 -4.52
C LEU A 112 3.54 -6.68 -5.67
N VAL A 113 3.92 -5.40 -5.72
CA VAL A 113 3.52 -4.49 -6.81
C VAL A 113 4.73 -4.28 -7.70
N HIS A 114 4.69 -4.88 -8.87
CA HIS A 114 5.81 -4.90 -9.80
C HIS A 114 5.84 -3.65 -10.70
N ARG A 115 7.05 -3.22 -11.06
CA ARG A 115 7.24 -2.19 -12.08
C ARG A 115 6.94 -2.81 -13.44
N VAL A 116 6.25 -2.10 -14.31
CA VAL A 116 6.24 -2.44 -15.74
C VAL A 116 7.29 -1.64 -16.50
N ASP A 117 7.91 -2.25 -17.50
CA ASP A 117 8.90 -1.58 -18.34
C ASP A 117 8.24 -0.75 -19.46
N ALA A 118 6.99 -1.06 -19.82
CA ALA A 118 6.14 -0.24 -20.69
C ALA A 118 4.69 -0.20 -20.18
N PRO A 119 3.99 0.94 -20.26
CA PRO A 119 2.59 1.06 -19.85
C PRO A 119 1.66 0.59 -20.98
N LEU A 120 1.79 -0.67 -21.39
CA LEU A 120 1.05 -1.28 -22.49
C LEU A 120 0.26 -2.50 -21.99
N MET A 121 -0.86 -2.79 -22.64
CA MET A 121 -1.71 -3.93 -22.30
C MET A 121 -1.18 -5.24 -22.92
N PRO A 122 -1.33 -6.39 -22.24
CA PRO A 122 -1.62 -6.50 -20.81
C PRO A 122 -0.36 -6.09 -20.00
N LEU A 123 -0.55 -5.31 -18.94
CA LEU A 123 0.51 -4.82 -18.04
C LEU A 123 1.38 -5.96 -17.51
N GLY A 124 0.78 -7.10 -17.18
CA GLY A 124 1.51 -8.30 -16.73
C GLY A 124 2.53 -8.83 -17.76
N GLY A 125 2.33 -8.58 -19.05
CA GLY A 125 3.28 -8.93 -20.11
C GLY A 125 4.55 -8.08 -20.09
N TYR A 126 4.53 -6.93 -19.41
CA TYR A 126 5.64 -5.97 -19.31
C TYR A 126 6.23 -5.90 -17.91
N GLU A 127 5.88 -6.85 -17.03
CA GLU A 127 6.31 -6.89 -15.64
C GLU A 127 7.82 -7.12 -15.49
N ASN A 128 8.47 -6.28 -14.69
CA ASN A 128 9.85 -6.46 -14.27
C ASN A 128 9.92 -7.17 -12.91
N LYS A 129 10.25 -8.47 -12.93
CA LYS A 129 10.30 -9.32 -11.73
C LYS A 129 11.37 -8.93 -10.70
N ASP A 130 12.33 -8.09 -11.08
CA ASP A 130 13.41 -7.60 -10.20
C ASP A 130 13.16 -6.19 -9.64
N HIS A 131 12.09 -5.52 -10.07
CA HIS A 131 11.70 -4.20 -9.59
C HIS A 131 10.27 -4.25 -9.05
N PHE A 132 10.15 -4.31 -7.74
CA PHE A 132 8.86 -4.34 -7.07
C PHE A 132 8.90 -3.59 -5.74
N LYS A 133 7.74 -3.14 -5.31
CA LYS A 133 7.46 -2.64 -3.96
C LYS A 133 6.72 -3.75 -3.19
N VAL A 134 6.87 -3.77 -1.86
CA VAL A 134 6.19 -4.73 -0.98
C VAL A 134 5.28 -3.95 -0.04
N TYR A 135 4.00 -4.33 -0.02
CA TYR A 135 2.97 -3.74 0.83
C TYR A 135 2.41 -4.80 1.78
N LEU A 136 1.99 -4.42 2.98
CA LEU A 136 1.32 -5.34 3.91
C LEU A 136 -0.16 -5.49 3.54
N SER A 137 -0.71 -6.64 3.87
CA SER A 137 -2.12 -6.96 3.69
C SER A 137 -3.08 -6.14 4.55
N ASP A 138 -2.58 -5.49 5.61
CA ASP A 138 -3.39 -4.73 6.56
C ASP A 138 -2.71 -3.41 6.98
N THR A 139 -3.43 -2.30 6.84
CA THR A 139 -2.95 -0.96 7.21
C THR A 139 -2.77 -0.75 8.71
N GLY A 140 -3.61 -1.37 9.55
CA GLY A 140 -3.50 -1.26 11.01
C GLY A 140 -2.25 -1.97 11.51
N LEU A 141 -1.96 -3.16 10.98
CA LEU A 141 -0.70 -3.86 11.24
C LEU A 141 0.51 -3.04 10.77
N LEU A 142 0.45 -2.42 9.59
CA LEU A 142 1.52 -1.54 9.12
C LEU A 142 1.71 -0.34 10.07
N SER A 143 0.64 0.34 10.46
CA SER A 143 0.67 1.47 11.37
C SER A 143 1.29 1.09 12.72
N ASN A 144 0.90 -0.06 13.27
CA ASN A 144 1.46 -0.59 14.51
C ASN A 144 2.94 -0.97 14.37
N LEU A 145 3.35 -1.65 13.28
CA LEU A 145 4.75 -2.01 13.05
C LEU A 145 5.66 -0.79 12.85
N CYS A 146 5.11 0.31 12.34
CA CYS A 146 5.80 1.59 12.25
C CYS A 146 5.90 2.31 13.61
N GLY A 147 5.20 1.84 14.65
CA GLY A 147 5.08 2.51 15.94
C GLY A 147 4.35 3.85 15.87
N LEU A 148 3.43 4.01 14.91
CA LEU A 148 2.67 5.25 14.76
C LEU A 148 1.63 5.39 15.86
N ARG A 149 1.33 6.63 16.23
CA ARG A 149 0.14 6.99 16.98
C ARG A 149 -0.93 7.46 16.02
N TYR A 150 -2.19 7.41 16.44
CA TYR A 150 -3.32 7.91 15.63
C TYR A 150 -3.09 9.35 15.13
N ALA A 151 -2.52 10.22 15.98
CA ALA A 151 -2.20 11.61 15.65
C ALA A 151 -1.23 11.76 14.47
N ASP A 152 -0.37 10.76 14.23
CA ASP A 152 0.63 10.79 13.15
C ASP A 152 0.01 10.58 11.75
N LEU A 153 -1.25 10.11 11.70
CA LEU A 153 -2.02 9.88 10.47
C LEU A 153 -3.03 10.99 10.16
N LEU A 154 -3.15 12.00 11.02
CA LEU A 154 -4.07 13.11 10.82
C LEU A 154 -3.69 13.95 9.57
N PRO A 155 -4.66 14.63 8.92
CA PRO A 155 -4.46 15.42 7.70
C PRO A 155 -3.26 16.36 7.72
N ASP A 156 -3.09 17.09 8.83
CA ASP A 156 -2.11 18.15 8.96
C ASP A 156 -0.76 17.68 9.54
N CYS A 157 -0.63 16.39 9.86
CA CYS A 157 0.62 15.82 10.34
C CYS A 157 1.58 15.47 9.19
N HIS A 158 2.83 15.89 9.34
CA HIS A 158 3.90 15.66 8.38
C HIS A 158 4.79 14.50 8.86
N ASN A 159 4.26 13.27 8.79
CA ASN A 159 5.01 12.06 9.07
C ASN A 159 5.32 11.31 7.77
N ILE A 160 6.58 10.92 7.55
CA ILE A 160 7.01 10.20 6.33
C ILE A 160 6.24 8.88 6.14
N TYR A 161 5.88 8.20 7.23
CA TYR A 161 5.15 6.94 7.20
C TYR A 161 3.67 7.12 6.82
N LYS A 162 3.10 8.33 6.93
CA LYS A 162 1.72 8.59 6.48
C LYS A 162 1.57 8.34 4.98
N GLY A 163 2.59 8.68 4.20
CA GLY A 163 2.67 8.34 2.77
C GLY A 163 2.59 6.84 2.53
N ALA A 164 3.50 6.10 3.17
CA ALA A 164 3.56 4.64 3.10
C ALA A 164 2.25 3.97 3.50
N VAL A 165 1.62 4.38 4.60
CA VAL A 165 0.34 3.84 5.07
C VAL A 165 -0.80 4.16 4.10
N THR A 166 -0.82 5.35 3.51
CA THR A 166 -1.82 5.72 2.51
C THR A 166 -1.68 4.91 1.23
N GLU A 167 -0.46 4.73 0.72
CA GLU A 167 -0.22 3.86 -0.43
C GLU A 167 -0.60 2.41 -0.14
N ASN A 168 -0.24 1.90 1.04
CA ASN A 168 -0.61 0.56 1.49
C ASN A 168 -2.12 0.36 1.54
N TYR A 169 -2.86 1.35 2.05
CA TYR A 169 -4.31 1.35 2.04
C TYR A 169 -4.86 1.19 0.61
N VAL A 170 -4.37 1.99 -0.34
CA VAL A 170 -4.85 1.93 -1.72
C VAL A 170 -4.55 0.56 -2.33
N VAL A 171 -3.33 0.05 -2.16
CA VAL A 171 -2.95 -1.29 -2.63
C VAL A 171 -3.84 -2.37 -2.01
N GLN A 172 -4.07 -2.33 -0.70
CA GLN A 172 -4.93 -3.28 0.00
C GLN A 172 -6.38 -3.27 -0.52
N GLN A 173 -6.96 -2.09 -0.73
CA GLN A 173 -8.33 -1.95 -1.25
C GLN A 173 -8.46 -2.49 -2.68
N LEU A 174 -7.47 -2.27 -3.54
CA LEU A 174 -7.54 -2.72 -4.92
C LEU A 174 -7.18 -4.20 -5.08
N ALA A 175 -6.21 -4.69 -4.29
CA ALA A 175 -5.84 -6.10 -4.28
C ALA A 175 -6.97 -6.98 -3.74
N SER A 176 -7.66 -6.53 -2.67
CA SER A 176 -8.86 -7.23 -2.16
C SER A 176 -10.02 -7.24 -3.15
N ALA A 177 -10.07 -6.30 -4.10
CA ALA A 177 -11.01 -6.30 -5.21
C ALA A 177 -10.55 -7.15 -6.42
N GLY A 178 -9.44 -7.89 -6.30
CA GLY A 178 -8.91 -8.78 -7.33
C GLY A 178 -8.20 -8.06 -8.49
N LYS A 179 -7.83 -6.78 -8.34
CA LYS A 179 -7.14 -6.04 -9.40
C LYS A 179 -5.66 -6.41 -9.48
N GLY A 180 -5.17 -6.60 -10.70
CA GLY A 180 -3.73 -6.62 -10.97
C GLY A 180 -3.12 -5.23 -10.76
N LEU A 181 -2.07 -5.16 -9.93
CA LEU A 181 -1.46 -3.89 -9.52
C LEU A 181 -0.03 -3.81 -10.00
N PHE A 182 0.28 -2.75 -10.72
CA PHE A 182 1.61 -2.45 -11.24
C PHE A 182 1.96 -1.00 -10.97
N TYR A 183 3.24 -0.64 -10.97
CA TYR A 183 3.66 0.76 -10.97
C TYR A 183 4.57 1.04 -12.18
N PHE A 184 4.79 2.31 -12.50
CA PHE A 184 5.61 2.69 -13.65
C PHE A 184 6.60 3.78 -13.27
N LYS A 185 7.89 3.51 -13.53
CA LYS A 185 8.98 4.45 -13.26
C LYS A 185 10.10 4.32 -14.30
N PRO A 186 9.96 4.95 -15.48
CA PRO A 186 11.01 4.94 -16.50
C PRO A 186 12.17 5.90 -16.17
N SER A 187 11.95 6.89 -15.29
CA SER A 187 12.95 7.87 -14.86
C SER A 187 12.60 8.44 -13.47
N ASP A 188 13.54 9.14 -12.83
CA ASP A 188 13.28 9.78 -11.52
C ASP A 188 12.26 10.92 -11.61
N SER A 189 12.09 11.52 -12.79
CA SER A 189 11.09 12.58 -13.05
C SER A 189 9.69 12.04 -13.35
N MET A 190 9.52 10.72 -13.52
CA MET A 190 8.26 10.09 -13.88
C MET A 190 8.08 8.82 -13.07
N GLU A 191 7.39 8.93 -11.94
CA GLU A 191 6.85 7.80 -11.20
C GLU A 191 5.32 7.92 -11.16
N VAL A 192 4.64 6.88 -11.63
CA VAL A 192 3.21 6.69 -11.47
C VAL A 192 3.01 5.62 -10.41
N ASP A 193 2.28 5.95 -9.34
CA ASP A 193 2.17 5.13 -8.14
C ASP A 193 1.53 3.77 -8.45
N LEU A 194 0.45 3.77 -9.26
CA LEU A 194 -0.18 2.56 -9.77
C LEU A 194 -0.65 2.71 -11.22
N LEU A 195 -0.63 1.61 -11.97
CA LEU A 195 -1.30 1.42 -13.25
C LEU A 195 -2.36 0.32 -13.08
N LEU A 196 -3.57 0.60 -13.56
CA LEU A 196 -4.69 -0.34 -13.57
C LEU A 196 -5.09 -0.65 -15.01
N GLU A 197 -5.58 -1.88 -15.22
CA GLU A 197 -6.29 -2.24 -16.44
C GLU A 197 -7.79 -2.04 -16.25
N LYS A 198 -8.41 -1.28 -17.15
CA LYS A 198 -9.84 -0.99 -17.13
C LYS A 198 -10.35 -0.83 -18.55
N ASP A 199 -11.39 -1.58 -18.92
CA ASP A 199 -12.03 -1.49 -20.24
C ASP A 199 -11.04 -1.55 -21.42
N GLY A 200 -10.03 -2.42 -21.33
CA GLY A 200 -8.98 -2.58 -22.35
C GLY A 200 -7.93 -1.46 -22.40
N LYS A 201 -7.87 -0.58 -21.39
CA LYS A 201 -6.98 0.58 -21.32
C LYS A 201 -6.13 0.55 -20.05
N VAL A 202 -4.96 1.17 -20.13
CA VAL A 202 -4.09 1.45 -18.98
C VAL A 202 -4.49 2.78 -18.36
N VAL A 203 -4.87 2.75 -17.09
CA VAL A 203 -5.29 3.93 -16.33
C VAL A 203 -4.24 4.23 -15.25
N PRO A 204 -3.51 5.36 -15.34
CA PRO A 204 -2.58 5.78 -14.30
C PRO A 204 -3.32 6.34 -13.08
N VAL A 205 -2.84 5.94 -11.90
CA VAL A 205 -3.35 6.37 -10.60
C VAL A 205 -2.21 7.02 -9.82
N GLU A 206 -2.45 8.24 -9.36
CA GLU A 206 -1.57 8.98 -8.45
C GLU A 206 -2.20 9.03 -7.05
N ILE A 207 -1.41 8.74 -6.02
CA ILE A 207 -1.84 8.68 -4.63
C ILE A 207 -1.25 9.89 -3.89
N LYS A 208 -2.09 10.60 -3.14
CA LYS A 208 -1.69 11.76 -2.32
C LYS A 208 -2.16 11.59 -0.87
N SER A 209 -1.21 11.32 0.01
CA SER A 209 -1.40 11.22 1.47
C SER A 209 -1.59 12.56 2.21
N GLY A 210 -1.54 13.69 1.49
CA GLY A 210 -1.70 15.02 2.07
C GLY A 210 -2.16 16.06 1.04
N ARG A 211 -2.54 17.25 1.51
CA ARG A 211 -3.15 18.31 0.69
C ARG A 211 -2.16 19.06 -0.22
N HIS A 212 -0.87 18.98 0.10
CA HIS A 212 0.19 19.78 -0.51
C HIS A 212 1.30 18.90 -1.07
N LYS A 213 1.14 18.44 -2.31
CA LYS A 213 2.25 18.16 -3.23
C LYS A 213 1.69 18.11 -4.65
N ARG A 214 1.96 19.15 -5.44
CA ARG A 214 1.87 19.05 -6.90
C ARG A 214 3.05 18.18 -7.33
N SER A 215 2.81 16.91 -7.63
CA SER A 215 3.83 16.13 -8.34
C SER A 215 3.66 16.39 -9.83
N THR A 216 4.78 16.61 -10.50
CA THR A 216 4.84 16.74 -11.96
C THR A 216 4.82 15.38 -12.64
N SER A 217 5.02 14.27 -11.92
CA SER A 217 5.18 12.95 -12.53
C SER A 217 3.94 12.46 -13.28
N LEU A 218 2.74 12.56 -12.69
CA LEU A 218 1.51 12.20 -13.41
C LEU A 218 1.27 13.14 -14.60
N ARG A 219 1.63 14.42 -14.48
CA ARG A 219 1.54 15.38 -15.60
C ARG A 219 2.45 14.95 -16.75
N ASN A 220 3.72 14.64 -16.46
CA ASN A 220 4.70 14.17 -17.44
C ASN A 220 4.22 12.86 -18.11
N TYR A 221 3.62 11.95 -17.34
CA TYR A 221 3.02 10.74 -17.91
C TYR A 221 1.90 11.07 -18.90
N ARG A 222 0.98 11.97 -18.51
CA ARG A 222 -0.15 12.38 -19.35
C ARG A 222 0.29 13.10 -20.62
N GLU A 223 1.29 13.97 -20.52
CA GLU A 223 1.88 14.68 -21.67
C GLU A 223 2.53 13.70 -22.65
N LYS A 224 3.22 12.66 -22.15
CA LYS A 224 3.96 11.70 -23.00
C LYS A 224 3.09 10.59 -23.58
N TYR A 225 2.16 10.04 -22.81
CA TYR A 225 1.40 8.84 -23.16
C TYR A 225 -0.07 9.11 -23.48
N SER A 226 -0.56 10.32 -23.21
CA SER A 226 -1.94 10.76 -23.52
C SER A 226 -3.02 9.74 -23.15
N PRO A 227 -3.06 9.25 -21.88
CA PRO A 227 -4.09 8.32 -21.44
C PRO A 227 -5.46 9.01 -21.48
N GLU A 228 -6.50 8.25 -21.83
CA GLU A 228 -7.88 8.74 -21.89
C GLU A 228 -8.42 9.15 -20.51
N GLU A 229 -8.09 8.37 -19.49
CA GLU A 229 -8.46 8.59 -18.11
C GLU A 229 -7.20 8.57 -17.25
N ALA A 230 -7.10 9.50 -16.30
CA ALA A 230 -6.13 9.45 -15.21
C ALA A 230 -6.84 9.70 -13.89
N ILE A 231 -6.34 9.11 -12.81
CA ILE A 231 -6.98 9.16 -11.49
C ILE A 231 -6.02 9.73 -10.47
N ARG A 232 -6.51 10.64 -9.63
CA ARG A 232 -5.79 11.12 -8.44
C ARG A 232 -6.61 10.81 -7.20
N LEU A 233 -6.05 9.97 -6.35
CA LEU A 233 -6.57 9.69 -5.02
C LEU A 233 -6.01 10.70 -4.01
N SER A 234 -6.89 11.37 -3.27
CA SER A 234 -6.46 12.35 -2.24
C SER A 234 -7.51 12.54 -1.14
N GLU A 235 -7.20 13.34 -0.12
CA GLU A 235 -8.19 13.75 0.88
C GLU A 235 -9.20 14.80 0.36
N ARG A 236 -9.11 15.24 -0.90
CA ARG A 236 -10.05 16.21 -1.49
C ARG A 236 -11.36 15.52 -1.90
N ASN A 237 -12.41 16.32 -2.09
CA ASN A 237 -13.68 15.82 -2.59
C ASN A 237 -13.59 15.45 -4.08
N PHE A 238 -14.62 14.76 -4.59
CA PHE A 238 -14.72 14.39 -6.00
C PHE A 238 -14.60 15.60 -6.92
N GLY A 239 -14.01 15.38 -8.10
CA GLY A 239 -13.91 16.39 -9.15
C GLY A 239 -13.36 15.81 -10.44
N ASN A 240 -13.36 16.62 -11.49
CA ASN A 240 -12.76 16.30 -12.78
C ASN A 240 -12.00 17.53 -13.29
N GLN A 241 -10.78 17.32 -13.79
CA GLN A 241 -9.93 18.35 -14.37
C GLN A 241 -9.35 17.82 -15.69
N ASP A 242 -10.04 18.07 -16.80
CA ASP A 242 -9.59 17.74 -18.15
C ASP A 242 -9.17 16.26 -18.30
N GLY A 243 -10.02 15.32 -17.87
CA GLY A 243 -9.73 13.87 -17.93
C GLY A 243 -8.93 13.34 -16.74
N LEU A 244 -8.59 14.19 -15.77
CA LEU A 244 -8.09 13.77 -14.45
C LEU A 244 -9.24 13.68 -13.45
N PHE A 245 -9.62 12.47 -13.08
CA PHE A 245 -10.64 12.22 -12.07
C PHE A 245 -10.02 12.34 -10.68
N LEU A 246 -10.55 13.26 -9.88
CA LEU A 246 -10.18 13.44 -8.48
C LEU A 246 -11.12 12.57 -7.65
N VAL A 247 -10.56 11.56 -6.99
CA VAL A 247 -11.31 10.59 -6.20
C VAL A 247 -10.85 10.70 -4.74
N PRO A 248 -11.76 10.85 -3.76
CA PRO A 248 -11.40 10.81 -2.35
C PRO A 248 -10.80 9.46 -1.96
N LEU A 249 -9.81 9.43 -1.07
CA LEU A 249 -9.18 8.18 -0.59
C LEU A 249 -10.18 7.18 0.02
N TYR A 250 -11.21 7.65 0.73
CA TYR A 250 -12.27 6.76 1.24
C TYR A 250 -13.09 6.07 0.13
N ALA A 251 -12.95 6.53 -1.11
CA ALA A 251 -13.70 6.03 -2.27
C ALA A 251 -12.82 5.19 -3.22
N THR A 252 -11.60 4.80 -2.82
CA THR A 252 -10.71 3.92 -3.61
C THR A 252 -11.40 2.64 -4.08
N TRP A 253 -12.30 2.08 -3.27
CA TRP A 253 -13.06 0.86 -3.61
C TRP A 253 -13.87 0.99 -4.91
N LEU A 254 -14.22 2.21 -5.35
CA LEU A 254 -14.90 2.44 -6.63
C LEU A 254 -14.04 1.99 -7.83
N LEU A 255 -12.72 2.04 -7.70
CA LEU A 255 -11.77 1.64 -8.75
C LEU A 255 -11.63 0.13 -8.86
N GLY A 256 -11.99 -0.61 -7.81
CA GLY A 256 -11.96 -2.07 -7.77
C GLY A 256 -13.19 -2.73 -8.41
N ARG A 257 -14.27 -1.99 -8.65
CA ARG A 257 -15.49 -2.55 -9.26
C ARG A 257 -15.29 -2.81 -10.74
N GLU A 258 -15.60 -4.01 -11.19
CA GLU A 258 -15.92 -4.28 -12.59
C GLU A 258 -17.35 -3.77 -12.83
N LYS A 259 -17.57 -3.10 -13.97
CA LYS A 259 -18.91 -2.67 -14.38
C LYS A 259 -19.74 -3.87 -14.80
#